data_AF-A0A1M7LHF1-F1
#
_entry.id   AF-A0A1M7LHF1-F1
#
_cell.length_a   1.000
_cell.length_b   1.000
_cell.length_c   1.000
_cell.angle_alpha   90.00
_cell.angle_beta   90.00
_cell.angle_gamma   90.00
#
_symmetry.space_group_name_H-M   'P 1'
#
loop_
_entity.id
_entity.type
_entity.pdbx_description
1 polymer ?
#
loop_
_entity_poly.entity_id
_entity_poly.type
_entity_poly.pdbx_seq_one_letter_code
_entity_poly.pdbx_strand_id
1 'polypeptide(L)'
;MKHRDGSSVSLFVIEVYRFTRKSIEHEVKYMDNQMELEFEKSKSGSKDERYEAYQTILNATEQKVDWAYEVWNQLVEDLAHKDSHQRSRAAQYLANLAKSDPEMRMMKDFPKLWEVTYDKKFVTARHSLQSIWKVAIAGPSQKEMVMAYMVDRFENGTEEKNYTLIRNDILQNMKNIYDYSNDESIKQTALNLIDTVDDDKYRKKYMKIWK
;
A
#
# COMPACT_ATOMS: atom_id res chain seq x y z
N MET A 1 52.15 47.09 -12.68
CA MET A 1 51.64 45.71 -12.52
C MET A 1 50.44 45.75 -11.61
N LYS A 2 49.29 45.25 -12.07
CA LYS A 2 47.96 45.43 -11.46
C LYS A 2 47.82 44.58 -10.18
N HIS A 3 47.50 45.22 -9.06
CA HIS A 3 46.93 44.56 -7.89
C HIS A 3 45.52 44.08 -8.24
N ARG A 4 45.28 42.77 -8.12
CA ARG A 4 43.93 42.18 -8.22
C ARG A 4 43.36 42.03 -6.82
N ASP A 5 42.22 42.69 -6.65
CA ASP A 5 41.32 42.67 -5.52
C ASP A 5 40.78 41.24 -5.25
N GLY A 6 40.97 40.76 -4.02
CA GLY A 6 40.54 39.45 -3.53
C GLY A 6 39.14 39.43 -2.89
N SER A 7 38.38 40.52 -2.94
CA SER A 7 37.08 40.64 -2.25
C SER A 7 35.89 40.07 -3.04
N SER A 8 36.03 39.83 -4.34
CA SER A 8 34.92 39.38 -5.22
C SER A 8 34.61 37.87 -5.14
N VAL A 9 35.57 37.03 -4.72
CA VAL A 9 35.38 35.57 -4.68
C VAL A 9 34.57 35.14 -3.46
N SER A 10 34.54 35.95 -2.41
CA SER A 10 33.87 35.62 -1.15
C SER A 10 32.34 35.73 -1.21
N LEU A 11 31.78 36.72 -1.92
CA LEU A 11 30.33 36.88 -2.02
C LEU A 11 29.66 35.76 -2.83
N PHE A 12 30.29 35.33 -3.94
CA PHE A 12 29.70 34.32 -4.82
C PHE A 12 29.58 32.95 -4.14
N VAL A 13 30.56 32.58 -3.30
CA VAL A 13 30.51 31.33 -2.52
C VAL A 13 29.44 31.41 -1.42
N ILE A 14 29.30 32.56 -0.75
CA ILE A 14 28.28 32.76 0.29
C ILE A 14 26.86 32.74 -0.31
N GLU A 15 26.67 33.31 -1.50
CA GLU A 15 25.37 33.39 -2.16
C GLU A 15 24.94 32.02 -2.73
N VAL A 16 25.89 31.24 -3.28
CA VAL A 16 25.65 29.84 -3.67
C VAL A 16 25.39 28.95 -2.45
N TYR A 17 26.07 29.17 -1.31
CA TYR A 17 25.78 28.46 -0.06
C TYR A 17 24.43 28.84 0.53
N ARG A 18 24.01 30.11 0.47
CA ARG A 18 22.67 30.53 0.92
C ARG A 18 21.57 29.99 0.00
N PHE A 19 21.81 29.94 -1.31
CA PHE A 19 20.86 29.39 -2.27
C PHE A 19 20.72 27.87 -2.12
N THR A 20 21.82 27.14 -1.90
CA THR A 20 21.78 25.70 -1.64
C THR A 20 21.18 25.37 -0.27
N ARG A 21 21.43 26.16 0.79
CA ARG A 21 20.80 25.94 2.11
C ARG A 21 19.29 26.17 2.10
N LYS A 22 18.81 27.20 1.39
CA LYS A 22 17.36 27.43 1.18
C LYS A 22 16.67 26.34 0.34
N SER A 23 17.45 25.57 -0.42
CA SER A 23 16.95 24.45 -1.24
C SER A 23 16.96 23.11 -0.49
N ILE A 24 17.76 23.01 0.59
CA ILE A 24 17.97 21.78 1.39
C ILE A 24 17.11 21.78 2.66
N GLU A 25 16.57 22.92 3.09
CA GLU A 25 15.43 22.97 4.01
C GLU A 25 14.14 22.59 3.25
N HIS A 26 14.08 21.37 2.72
CA HIS A 26 12.79 20.68 2.67
C HIS A 26 12.37 20.57 4.13
N GLU A 27 11.43 21.42 4.53
CA GLU A 27 10.72 21.33 5.79
C GLU A 27 10.26 19.88 5.93
N VAL A 28 11.00 19.07 6.70
CA VAL A 28 10.59 17.71 7.04
C VAL A 28 9.34 17.91 7.88
N LYS A 29 8.20 17.82 7.21
CA LYS A 29 6.91 18.02 7.84
C LYS A 29 6.63 16.74 8.60
N TYR A 30 6.89 16.80 9.90
CA TYR A 30 6.57 15.72 10.83
C TYR A 30 5.07 15.44 10.80
N MET A 31 4.71 14.19 11.07
CA MET A 31 3.34 13.79 11.29
C MET A 31 2.72 14.70 12.34
N ASP A 32 1.50 15.19 12.07
CA ASP A 32 0.79 15.99 13.06
C ASP A 32 0.49 15.13 14.30
N ASN A 33 0.60 15.75 15.49
CA ASN A 33 0.37 15.11 16.79
C ASN A 33 -0.99 14.40 16.85
N GLN A 34 -1.99 14.90 16.12
CA GLN A 34 -3.30 14.24 16.02
C GLN A 34 -3.20 12.87 15.36
N MET A 35 -2.43 12.73 14.28
CA MET A 35 -2.30 11.45 13.56
C MET A 35 -1.49 10.43 14.36
N GLU A 36 -0.45 10.88 15.08
CA GLU A 36 0.26 10.03 16.05
C GLU A 36 -0.69 9.43 17.09
N LEU A 37 -1.56 10.28 17.65
CA LEU A 37 -2.58 9.85 18.60
C LEU A 37 -3.55 8.83 18.00
N GLU A 38 -3.94 8.99 16.73
CA GLU A 38 -4.80 8.00 16.06
C GLU A 38 -4.09 6.64 15.89
N PHE A 39 -2.79 6.62 15.55
CA PHE A 39 -2.05 5.35 15.50
C PHE A 39 -1.98 4.67 16.88
N GLU A 40 -1.78 5.43 17.95
CA GLU A 40 -1.75 4.90 19.32
C GLU A 40 -3.13 4.41 19.79
N LYS A 41 -4.20 5.17 19.51
CA LYS A 41 -5.59 4.75 19.77
C LYS A 41 -5.94 3.48 19.00
N SER A 42 -5.52 3.37 17.74
CA SER A 42 -5.71 2.14 16.96
C SER A 42 -5.04 0.95 17.65
N LYS A 43 -3.83 1.09 18.19
CA LYS A 43 -3.16 -0.03 18.86
C LYS A 43 -3.78 -0.39 20.22
N SER A 44 -4.08 0.61 21.04
CA SER A 44 -4.26 0.41 22.49
C SER A 44 -5.61 0.87 23.05
N GLY A 45 -6.36 1.72 22.35
CA GLY A 45 -7.59 2.34 22.84
C GLY A 45 -8.72 1.36 23.17
N SER A 46 -9.85 1.86 23.63
CA SER A 46 -11.10 1.11 23.74
C SER A 46 -11.58 0.60 22.37
N LYS A 47 -12.59 -0.28 22.36
CA LYS A 47 -13.14 -0.83 21.10
C LYS A 47 -13.59 0.28 20.15
N ASP A 48 -14.24 1.31 20.68
CA ASP A 48 -14.80 2.42 19.89
C ASP A 48 -13.69 3.35 19.41
N GLU A 49 -12.75 3.73 20.30
CA GLU A 49 -11.58 4.53 19.92
C GLU A 49 -10.73 3.83 18.85
N ARG A 50 -10.55 2.51 18.94
CA ARG A 50 -9.83 1.74 17.93
C ARG A 50 -10.52 1.77 16.57
N TYR A 51 -11.86 1.74 16.57
CA TYR A 51 -12.64 1.76 15.34
C TYR A 51 -12.61 3.16 14.70
N GLU A 52 -12.79 4.21 15.50
CA GLU A 52 -12.70 5.61 15.05
C GLU A 52 -11.32 5.93 14.50
N ALA A 53 -10.26 5.59 15.24
CA ALA A 53 -8.89 5.78 14.79
C ALA A 53 -8.60 5.01 13.50
N TYR A 54 -9.13 3.80 13.38
CA TYR A 54 -9.01 3.02 12.15
C TYR A 54 -9.64 3.72 10.94
N GLN A 55 -10.84 4.27 11.09
CA GLN A 55 -11.49 5.03 10.01
C GLN A 55 -10.70 6.30 9.68
N THR A 56 -10.24 7.04 10.69
CA THR A 56 -9.45 8.27 10.50
C THR A 56 -8.16 8.02 9.72
N ILE A 57 -7.39 6.99 10.11
CA ILE A 57 -6.14 6.64 9.41
C ILE A 57 -6.42 6.19 7.98
N LEU A 58 -7.44 5.35 7.75
CA LEU A 58 -7.78 4.90 6.40
C LEU A 58 -8.16 6.09 5.51
N ASN A 59 -9.02 6.99 5.98
CA ASN A 59 -9.45 8.17 5.23
C ASN A 59 -8.27 9.10 4.90
N ALA A 60 -7.39 9.35 5.87
CA ALA A 60 -6.20 10.19 5.63
C ALA A 60 -5.28 9.57 4.56
N THR A 61 -5.10 8.26 4.59
CA THR A 61 -4.23 7.52 3.65
C THR A 61 -4.91 7.18 2.32
N GLU A 62 -6.17 7.60 2.10
CA GLU A 62 -6.77 7.59 0.75
C GLU A 62 -6.08 8.60 -0.18
N GLN A 63 -5.44 9.64 0.37
CA GLN A 63 -4.64 10.60 -0.37
C GLN A 63 -3.16 10.41 -0.09
N LYS A 64 -2.30 11.05 -0.91
CA LYS A 64 -0.86 11.09 -0.62
C LYS A 64 -0.63 11.87 0.67
N VAL A 65 0.25 11.35 1.51
CA VAL A 65 0.67 11.95 2.78
C VAL A 65 2.20 12.05 2.81
N ASP A 66 2.72 13.05 3.53
CA ASP A 66 4.15 13.32 3.69
C ASP A 66 4.79 12.49 4.81
N TRP A 67 4.01 12.10 5.82
CA TRP A 67 4.47 11.36 7.00
C TRP A 67 4.53 9.82 6.83
N ALA A 68 4.32 9.28 5.63
CA ALA A 68 4.23 7.83 5.41
C ALA A 68 5.42 7.04 5.99
N TYR A 69 6.63 7.59 5.91
CA TYR A 69 7.85 6.95 6.40
C TYR A 69 8.06 7.01 7.91
N GLU A 70 7.32 7.85 8.62
CA GLU A 70 7.39 7.93 10.08
C GLU A 70 6.75 6.68 10.72
N VAL A 71 5.73 6.12 10.07
CA VAL A 71 5.03 4.91 10.55
C VAL A 71 5.42 3.64 9.80
N TRP A 72 6.06 3.75 8.63
CA TRP A 72 6.31 2.62 7.72
C TRP A 72 6.98 1.42 8.39
N ASN A 73 8.12 1.65 9.06
CA ASN A 73 8.90 0.56 9.65
C ASN A 73 8.12 -0.16 10.74
N GLN A 74 7.40 0.59 11.59
CA GLN A 74 6.55 -0.01 12.61
C GLN A 74 5.40 -0.80 12.00
N LEU A 75 4.77 -0.31 10.93
CA LEU A 75 3.72 -1.06 10.24
C LEU A 75 4.25 -2.36 9.63
N VAL A 76 5.46 -2.35 9.05
CA VAL A 76 6.11 -3.56 8.53
C VAL A 76 6.38 -4.57 9.65
N GLU A 77 6.82 -4.12 10.83
CA GLU A 77 6.98 -4.98 12.01
C GLU A 77 5.62 -5.54 12.50
N ASP A 78 4.60 -4.68 12.53
CA ASP A 78 3.26 -5.02 13.00
C ASP A 78 2.55 -6.06 12.11
N LEU A 79 3.02 -6.29 10.88
CA LEU A 79 2.58 -7.41 10.03
C LEU A 79 2.79 -8.78 10.68
N ALA A 80 3.75 -8.91 11.60
CA ALA A 80 4.03 -10.14 12.35
C ALA A 80 3.55 -10.08 13.81
N HIS A 81 2.77 -9.06 14.19
CA HIS A 81 2.34 -8.86 15.57
C HIS A 81 1.51 -10.05 16.12
N LYS A 82 1.62 -10.34 17.42
CA LYS A 82 0.89 -11.46 18.06
C LYS A 82 -0.64 -11.32 17.95
N ASP A 83 -1.14 -10.09 18.01
CA ASP A 83 -2.56 -9.74 17.86
C ASP A 83 -2.94 -9.67 16.38
N SER A 84 -3.94 -10.48 15.99
CA SER A 84 -4.48 -10.56 14.63
C SER A 84 -5.13 -9.26 14.15
N HIS A 85 -5.66 -8.44 15.05
CA HIS A 85 -6.22 -7.14 14.67
C HIS A 85 -5.12 -6.17 14.25
N GLN A 86 -3.98 -6.18 14.96
CA GLN A 86 -2.85 -5.32 14.60
C GLN A 86 -2.26 -5.73 13.25
N ARG A 87 -2.05 -7.03 13.00
CA ARG A 87 -1.61 -7.52 11.68
C ARG A 87 -2.54 -7.07 10.55
N SER A 88 -3.85 -7.24 10.76
CA SER A 88 -4.87 -6.84 9.78
C SER A 88 -4.87 -5.34 9.52
N ARG A 89 -4.66 -4.49 10.53
CA ARG A 89 -4.64 -3.04 10.34
C ARG A 89 -3.34 -2.57 9.71
N ALA A 90 -2.21 -3.11 10.15
CA ALA A 90 -0.91 -2.85 9.57
C ALA A 90 -0.91 -3.13 8.06
N ALA A 91 -1.46 -4.28 7.65
CA ALA A 91 -1.59 -4.63 6.24
C ALA A 91 -2.43 -3.62 5.44
N GLN A 92 -3.57 -3.21 5.98
CA GLN A 92 -4.47 -2.27 5.31
C GLN A 92 -3.87 -0.86 5.22
N TYR A 93 -3.25 -0.38 6.30
CA TYR A 93 -2.59 0.93 6.31
C TYR A 93 -1.40 0.96 5.36
N LEU A 94 -0.56 -0.07 5.39
CA LEU A 94 0.61 -0.16 4.53
C LEU A 94 0.22 -0.23 3.04
N ALA A 95 -0.86 -0.96 2.72
CA ALA A 95 -1.41 -0.99 1.37
C ALA A 95 -1.93 0.39 0.91
N ASN A 96 -2.59 1.16 1.78
CA ASN A 96 -3.00 2.53 1.46
C ASN A 96 -1.80 3.46 1.24
N LEU A 97 -0.78 3.35 2.09
CA LEU A 97 0.40 4.20 2.09
C LEU A 97 1.33 3.97 0.88
N ALA A 98 1.13 2.91 0.10
CA ALA A 98 1.91 2.66 -1.11
C ALA A 98 1.95 3.86 -2.08
N LYS A 99 0.86 4.64 -2.18
CA LYS A 99 0.82 5.85 -3.02
C LYS A 99 1.72 7.00 -2.52
N SER A 100 2.13 6.93 -1.25
CA SER A 100 2.97 7.89 -0.55
C SER A 100 4.42 7.41 -0.41
N ASP A 101 4.82 6.42 -1.22
CA ASP A 101 6.14 5.78 -1.18
C ASP A 101 6.99 6.14 -2.43
N PRO A 102 7.55 7.35 -2.52
CA PRO A 102 8.43 7.73 -3.63
C PRO A 102 9.76 6.95 -3.68
N GLU A 103 10.16 6.29 -2.59
CA GLU A 103 11.39 5.49 -2.51
C GLU A 103 11.17 4.02 -2.90
N MET A 104 9.95 3.64 -3.26
CA MET A 104 9.59 2.28 -3.69
C MET A 104 9.88 1.21 -2.62
N ARG A 105 9.81 1.55 -1.32
CA ARG A 105 9.97 0.61 -0.20
C ARG A 105 8.96 -0.54 -0.28
N MET A 106 7.77 -0.28 -0.78
CA MET A 106 6.72 -1.27 -0.99
C MET A 106 7.20 -2.41 -1.87
N MET A 107 8.01 -2.17 -2.91
CA MET A 107 8.52 -3.24 -3.76
C MET A 107 9.33 -4.28 -2.98
N LYS A 108 10.06 -3.82 -1.96
CA LYS A 108 10.87 -4.69 -1.08
C LYS A 108 10.02 -5.35 0.00
N ASP A 109 9.08 -4.62 0.60
CA ASP A 109 8.29 -5.10 1.75
C ASP A 109 6.99 -5.81 1.34
N PHE A 110 6.59 -5.75 0.06
CA PHE A 110 5.38 -6.40 -0.44
C PHE A 110 5.31 -7.90 -0.14
N PRO A 111 6.39 -8.70 -0.23
CA PRO A 111 6.31 -10.12 0.17
C PRO A 111 5.84 -10.32 1.62
N LYS A 112 6.24 -9.45 2.55
CA LYS A 112 5.79 -9.51 3.95
C LYS A 112 4.31 -9.12 4.07
N LEU A 113 3.89 -8.09 3.33
CA LEU A 113 2.49 -7.67 3.28
C LEU A 113 1.60 -8.78 2.69
N TRP A 114 2.06 -9.42 1.62
CA TRP A 114 1.37 -10.52 0.96
C TRP A 114 1.27 -11.76 1.85
N GLU A 115 2.27 -12.06 2.68
CA GLU A 115 2.22 -13.17 3.63
C GLU A 115 1.03 -13.06 4.60
N VAL A 116 0.65 -11.84 5.02
CA VAL A 116 -0.53 -11.63 5.88
C VAL A 116 -1.84 -12.03 5.19
N THR A 117 -1.87 -12.09 3.86
CA THR A 117 -3.03 -12.60 3.10
C THR A 117 -3.22 -14.13 3.23
N TYR A 118 -2.31 -14.82 3.91
CA TYR A 118 -2.39 -16.23 4.30
C TYR A 118 -2.52 -16.44 5.82
N ASP A 119 -2.90 -15.38 6.56
CA ASP A 119 -2.98 -15.45 8.02
C ASP A 119 -3.85 -16.61 8.53
N LYS A 120 -3.37 -17.28 9.59
CA LYS A 120 -4.10 -18.35 10.30
C LYS A 120 -5.51 -17.92 10.76
N LYS A 121 -5.73 -16.63 11.00
CA LYS A 121 -7.04 -16.03 11.24
C LYS A 121 -7.62 -15.58 9.90
N PHE A 122 -8.62 -16.31 9.43
CA PHE A 122 -9.28 -16.05 8.15
C PHE A 122 -9.73 -14.60 7.95
N VAL A 123 -10.27 -13.95 8.99
CA VAL A 123 -10.69 -12.53 8.91
C VAL A 123 -9.50 -11.60 8.64
N THR A 124 -8.36 -11.84 9.28
CA THR A 124 -7.10 -11.10 9.04
C THR A 124 -6.59 -11.33 7.63
N ALA A 125 -6.55 -12.58 7.18
CA ALA A 125 -6.13 -12.94 5.83
C ALA A 125 -6.97 -12.21 4.78
N ARG A 126 -8.30 -12.23 4.96
CA ARG A 126 -9.26 -11.65 4.03
C ARG A 126 -9.17 -10.12 3.96
N HIS A 127 -9.19 -9.43 5.10
CA HIS A 127 -9.09 -7.96 5.09
C HIS A 127 -7.77 -7.47 4.50
N SER A 128 -6.68 -8.21 4.74
CA SER A 128 -5.38 -7.92 4.14
C SER A 128 -5.45 -8.09 2.62
N LEU A 129 -5.97 -9.23 2.13
CA LEU A 129 -6.12 -9.51 0.70
C LEU A 129 -6.96 -8.44 0.00
N GLN A 130 -8.12 -8.07 0.55
CA GLN A 130 -9.04 -7.09 -0.04
C GLN A 130 -8.47 -5.66 -0.15
N SER A 131 -7.34 -5.37 0.51
CA SER A 131 -6.70 -4.05 0.45
C SER A 131 -5.50 -4.01 -0.50
N ILE A 132 -4.99 -5.16 -0.96
CA ILE A 132 -3.76 -5.24 -1.77
C ILE A 132 -3.83 -4.47 -3.09
N TRP A 133 -5.01 -4.35 -3.69
CA TRP A 133 -5.17 -3.59 -4.94
C TRP A 133 -4.71 -2.12 -4.82
N LYS A 134 -4.70 -1.56 -3.60
CA LYS A 134 -4.22 -0.20 -3.35
C LYS A 134 -2.71 -0.04 -3.58
N VAL A 135 -1.95 -1.13 -3.43
CA VAL A 135 -0.53 -1.17 -3.81
C VAL A 135 -0.40 -1.05 -5.33
N ALA A 136 -1.24 -1.77 -6.08
CA ALA A 136 -1.16 -1.77 -7.55
C ALA A 136 -1.40 -0.39 -8.17
N ILE A 137 -2.26 0.44 -7.58
CA ILE A 137 -2.55 1.78 -8.09
C ILE A 137 -1.49 2.83 -7.69
N ALA A 138 -0.47 2.46 -6.91
CA ALA A 138 0.60 3.37 -6.53
C ALA A 138 1.56 3.68 -7.70
N GLY A 139 1.68 2.77 -8.66
CA GLY A 139 2.54 2.96 -9.83
C GLY A 139 2.65 1.71 -10.72
N PRO A 140 3.24 1.84 -11.93
CA PRO A 140 3.33 0.73 -12.89
C PRO A 140 4.06 -0.51 -12.37
N SER A 141 5.20 -0.34 -11.69
CA SER A 141 5.98 -1.46 -11.14
C SER A 141 5.22 -2.19 -10.03
N GLN A 142 4.50 -1.44 -9.18
CA GLN A 142 3.65 -2.03 -8.14
C GLN A 142 2.48 -2.79 -8.77
N LYS A 143 1.86 -2.25 -9.83
CA LYS A 143 0.79 -2.92 -10.58
C LYS A 143 1.25 -4.27 -11.10
N GLU A 144 2.39 -4.30 -11.79
CA GLU A 144 2.96 -5.53 -12.35
C GLU A 144 3.23 -6.58 -11.27
N MET A 145 3.89 -6.19 -10.17
CA MET A 145 4.15 -7.06 -9.03
C MET A 145 2.86 -7.61 -8.43
N VAL A 146 1.90 -6.76 -8.09
CA VAL A 146 0.64 -7.18 -7.45
C VAL A 146 -0.16 -8.10 -8.37
N MET A 147 -0.23 -7.80 -9.67
CA MET A 147 -0.89 -8.66 -10.66
C MET A 147 -0.23 -10.04 -10.73
N ALA A 148 1.12 -10.12 -10.73
CA ALA A 148 1.83 -11.40 -10.75
C ALA A 148 1.48 -12.28 -9.54
N TYR A 149 1.51 -11.72 -8.32
CA TYR A 149 1.14 -12.46 -7.10
C TYR A 149 -0.33 -12.90 -7.09
N MET A 150 -1.24 -12.06 -7.59
CA MET A 150 -2.66 -12.39 -7.68
C MET A 150 -2.96 -13.48 -8.70
N VAL A 151 -2.33 -13.42 -9.88
CA VAL A 151 -2.46 -14.45 -10.93
C VAL A 151 -1.94 -15.79 -10.41
N ASP A 152 -0.73 -15.81 -9.86
CA ASP A 152 -0.11 -17.02 -9.30
C ASP A 152 -1.00 -17.68 -8.24
N ARG A 153 -1.49 -16.91 -7.25
CA ARG A 153 -2.37 -17.46 -6.22
C ARG A 153 -3.73 -17.89 -6.77
N PHE A 154 -4.27 -17.21 -7.78
CA PHE A 154 -5.51 -17.63 -8.40
C PHE A 154 -5.36 -19.01 -9.07
N GLU A 155 -4.26 -19.22 -9.79
CA GLU A 155 -3.97 -20.46 -10.52
C GLU A 155 -3.58 -21.60 -9.57
N ASN A 156 -2.63 -21.33 -8.66
CA ASN A 156 -1.96 -22.36 -7.86
C ASN A 156 -2.52 -22.53 -6.44
N GLY A 157 -3.41 -21.65 -5.98
CA GLY A 157 -3.98 -21.64 -4.63
C GLY A 157 -5.21 -22.53 -4.42
N THR A 158 -5.47 -23.53 -5.26
CA THR A 158 -6.73 -24.33 -5.20
C THR A 158 -6.85 -25.24 -3.98
N GLU A 159 -5.72 -25.59 -3.37
CA GLU A 159 -5.70 -26.43 -2.15
C GLU A 159 -5.97 -25.62 -0.87
N GLU A 160 -6.05 -24.29 -0.96
CA GLU A 160 -6.32 -23.44 0.18
C GLU A 160 -7.74 -23.62 0.71
N LYS A 161 -7.87 -23.61 2.04
CA LYS A 161 -9.19 -23.51 2.66
C LYS A 161 -9.88 -22.23 2.18
N ASN A 162 -11.08 -22.38 1.62
CA ASN A 162 -11.85 -21.29 1.01
C ASN A 162 -11.24 -20.69 -0.27
N TYR A 163 -10.46 -21.45 -1.05
CA TYR A 163 -9.86 -20.96 -2.32
C TYR A 163 -10.88 -20.29 -3.26
N THR A 164 -12.13 -20.75 -3.29
CA THR A 164 -13.18 -20.15 -4.14
C THR A 164 -13.55 -18.72 -3.72
N LEU A 165 -13.44 -18.41 -2.43
CA LEU A 165 -13.63 -17.06 -1.89
C LEU A 165 -12.37 -16.21 -2.08
N ILE A 166 -11.18 -16.78 -1.93
CA ILE A 166 -9.91 -16.11 -2.22
C ILE A 166 -9.86 -15.66 -3.69
N ARG A 167 -10.21 -16.56 -4.63
CA ARG A 167 -10.37 -16.23 -6.06
C ARG A 167 -11.37 -15.09 -6.30
N ASN A 168 -12.48 -15.07 -5.54
CA ASN A 168 -13.45 -13.99 -5.63
C ASN A 168 -12.86 -12.64 -5.18
N ASP A 169 -12.15 -12.62 -4.06
CA ASP A 169 -11.51 -11.40 -3.54
C ASP A 169 -10.36 -10.94 -4.48
N ILE A 170 -9.59 -11.86 -5.07
CA ILE A 170 -8.57 -11.55 -6.11
C ILE A 170 -9.19 -10.87 -7.34
N LEU A 171 -10.28 -11.43 -7.88
CA LEU A 171 -10.95 -10.84 -9.04
C LEU A 171 -11.59 -9.49 -8.71
N GLN A 172 -12.11 -9.32 -7.49
CA GLN A 172 -12.60 -8.02 -7.03
C GLN A 172 -11.47 -7.00 -6.93
N ASN A 173 -10.29 -7.40 -6.45
CA ASN A 173 -9.11 -6.54 -6.47
C ASN A 173 -8.74 -6.13 -7.90
N MET A 174 -8.70 -7.08 -8.85
CA MET A 174 -8.46 -6.77 -10.27
C MET A 174 -9.49 -5.78 -10.82
N LYS A 175 -10.78 -5.94 -10.47
CA LYS A 175 -11.84 -4.99 -10.84
C LYS A 175 -11.59 -3.60 -10.27
N ASN A 176 -11.14 -3.49 -9.02
CA ASN A 176 -10.83 -2.20 -8.41
C ASN A 176 -9.65 -1.50 -9.12
N ILE A 177 -8.62 -2.25 -9.54
CA ILE A 177 -7.49 -1.68 -10.31
C ILE A 177 -7.97 -1.23 -11.70
N TYR A 178 -8.81 -2.03 -12.36
CA TYR A 178 -9.43 -1.67 -13.64
C TYR A 178 -10.28 -0.39 -13.49
N ASP A 179 -11.11 -0.28 -12.46
CA ASP A 179 -11.96 0.91 -12.26
C ASP A 179 -11.14 2.17 -12.00
N TYR A 180 -9.97 2.03 -11.38
CA TYR A 180 -9.05 3.15 -11.17
C TYR A 180 -8.32 3.58 -12.46
N SER A 181 -7.87 2.62 -13.27
CA SER A 181 -6.94 2.87 -14.38
C SER A 181 -7.54 2.79 -15.79
N ASN A 182 -8.71 2.18 -15.93
CA ASN A 182 -9.32 1.75 -17.19
C ASN A 182 -8.38 0.92 -18.09
N ASP A 183 -7.46 0.17 -17.47
CA ASP A 183 -6.52 -0.68 -18.20
C ASP A 183 -7.18 -2.01 -18.60
N GLU A 184 -7.57 -2.11 -19.87
CA GLU A 184 -8.23 -3.30 -20.45
C GLU A 184 -7.40 -4.59 -20.31
N SER A 185 -6.06 -4.50 -20.18
CA SER A 185 -5.24 -5.70 -19.97
C SER A 185 -5.56 -6.41 -18.65
N ILE A 186 -5.99 -5.67 -17.62
CA ILE A 186 -6.40 -6.21 -16.32
C ILE A 186 -7.69 -7.01 -16.49
N LYS A 187 -8.67 -6.43 -17.19
CA LYS A 187 -9.94 -7.09 -17.48
C LYS A 187 -9.73 -8.35 -18.31
N GLN A 188 -8.91 -8.28 -19.36
CA GLN A 188 -8.60 -9.44 -20.18
C GLN A 188 -7.93 -10.56 -19.37
N THR A 189 -6.97 -10.22 -18.50
CA THR A 189 -6.33 -11.19 -17.61
C THR A 189 -7.35 -11.86 -16.69
N ALA A 190 -8.24 -11.07 -16.08
CA ALA A 190 -9.28 -11.60 -15.19
C ALA A 190 -10.26 -12.51 -15.91
N LEU A 191 -10.69 -12.17 -17.14
CA LEU A 191 -11.57 -13.02 -17.95
C LEU A 191 -10.87 -14.33 -18.33
N ASN A 192 -9.60 -14.28 -18.73
CA ASN A 192 -8.81 -15.49 -19.02
C ASN A 192 -8.73 -16.42 -17.80
N LEU A 193 -8.48 -15.87 -16.60
CA LEU A 193 -8.46 -16.65 -15.36
C LEU A 193 -9.84 -17.26 -15.03
N ILE A 194 -10.93 -16.54 -15.32
CA ILE A 194 -12.28 -17.07 -15.10
C ILE A 194 -12.56 -18.25 -16.03
N ASP A 195 -12.05 -18.22 -17.27
CA ASP A 195 -12.22 -19.29 -18.24
C ASP A 195 -11.48 -20.58 -17.86
N THR A 196 -10.43 -20.51 -17.02
CA THR A 196 -9.76 -21.70 -16.48
C THR A 196 -10.49 -22.37 -15.31
N VAL A 197 -11.66 -21.85 -14.90
CA VAL A 197 -12.44 -22.41 -13.79
C VAL A 197 -13.41 -23.49 -14.29
N ASP A 198 -13.10 -24.74 -13.95
CA ASP A 198 -13.90 -25.92 -14.31
C ASP A 198 -15.32 -25.88 -13.73
N ASP A 199 -15.48 -25.40 -12.49
CA ASP A 199 -16.79 -25.32 -11.85
C ASP A 199 -17.64 -24.18 -12.44
N ASP A 200 -18.62 -24.56 -13.25
CA ASP A 200 -19.61 -23.70 -13.89
C ASP A 200 -20.30 -22.70 -12.95
N LYS A 201 -20.60 -23.09 -11.71
CA LYS A 201 -21.25 -22.21 -10.73
C LYS A 201 -20.30 -21.10 -10.33
N TYR A 202 -19.03 -21.42 -10.07
CA TYR A 202 -18.04 -20.40 -9.70
C TYR A 202 -17.62 -19.55 -10.90
N ARG A 203 -17.45 -20.12 -12.10
CA ARG A 203 -17.21 -19.35 -13.33
C ARG A 203 -18.29 -18.28 -13.55
N LYS A 204 -19.56 -18.66 -13.46
CA LYS A 204 -20.70 -17.72 -13.55
C LYS A 204 -20.70 -16.68 -12.42
N LYS A 205 -20.33 -17.07 -11.20
CA LYS A 205 -20.23 -16.13 -10.06
C LYS A 205 -19.15 -15.09 -10.31
N TYR A 206 -17.98 -15.51 -10.76
CA TYR A 206 -16.84 -14.64 -11.03
C TYR A 206 -17.10 -13.69 -12.20
N MET A 207 -17.74 -14.15 -13.27
CA MET A 207 -18.15 -13.28 -14.39
C MET A 207 -19.03 -12.11 -13.95
N LYS A 208 -19.82 -12.24 -12.87
CA LYS A 208 -20.67 -11.14 -12.38
C LYS A 208 -19.89 -9.96 -11.81
N ILE A 209 -18.61 -10.13 -11.47
CA ILE A 209 -17.74 -9.02 -11.02
C ILE A 209 -17.48 -8.03 -12.19
N TRP A 210 -17.53 -8.54 -13.43
CA TRP A 210 -17.18 -7.81 -14.65
C TRP A 210 -18.39 -7.42 -15.51
N LYS A 211 -19.61 -7.62 -15.00
CA LYS A 211 -20.86 -7.15 -15.60
C LYS A 211 -21.22 -5.80 -15.03
#